data_AF-A0A936RV61-F1
#
_entry.id   AF-A0A936RV61-F1
#
_cell.length_a   1.000
_cell.length_b   1.000
_cell.length_c   1.000
_cell.angle_alpha   90.00
_cell.angle_beta   90.00
_cell.angle_gamma   90.00
#
_symmetry.space_group_name_H-M   'P 1'
#
loop_
_entity.id
_entity.type
_entity.pdbx_description
1 polymer ?
#
loop_
_entity_poly.entity_id
_entity_poly.type
_entity_poly.pdbx_seq_one_letter_code
_entity_poly.pdbx_strand_id
1 'polypeptide(L)' 'MFFILYYVVAVVVLILHFTGYLARQNLEWLVFVLALTVFPAVFYL' A
#
# COMPACT_ATOMS: atom_id res chain seq x y z
N MET A 1 14.61 9.33 -2.53
CA MET A 1 14.55 8.38 -1.39
C MET A 1 13.11 8.08 -0.93
N PHE A 2 12.18 9.05 -0.94
CA PHE A 2 10.77 8.81 -0.56
C PHE A 2 10.03 7.80 -1.44
N PHE A 3 10.35 7.72 -2.74
CA PHE A 3 9.82 6.70 -3.64
C PHE A 3 10.09 5.25 -3.15
N ILE A 4 11.30 4.97 -2.68
CA ILE A 4 11.66 3.67 -2.12
C ILE A 4 10.84 3.39 -0.85
N LEU A 5 10.66 4.40 0.00
CA LEU A 5 9.90 4.29 1.24
C LEU A 5 8.42 3.97 0.94
N TYR A 6 7.85 4.61 -0.08
CA TYR A 6 6.51 4.30 -0.58
C TYR A 6 6.41 2.84 -1.05
N TYR A 7 7.39 2.36 -1.80
CA TYR A 7 7.43 0.96 -2.26
C TYR A 7 7.52 -0.04 -1.10
N VAL A 8 8.35 0.23 -0.09
CA VAL A 8 8.46 -0.61 1.11
C VAL A 8 7.12 -0.69 1.83
N VAL A 9 6.44 0.45 2.01
CA VAL A 9 5.10 0.48 2.63
C VAL A 9 4.09 -0.30 1.79
N ALA A 10 4.07 -0.11 0.47
CA ALA A 10 3.18 -0.84 -0.42
C ALA A 10 3.37 -2.37 -0.32
N VAL A 11 4.62 -2.84 -0.29
CA VAL A 11 4.94 -4.27 -0.12
C VAL A 11 4.44 -4.79 1.23
N VAL A 12 4.65 -4.05 2.32
CA VAL A 12 4.17 -4.45 3.66
C VAL A 12 2.65 -4.54 3.69
N VAL A 13 1.94 -3.56 3.11
CA VAL A 13 0.47 -3.60 3.07
C VAL A 13 -0.05 -4.76 2.22
N LEU A 14 0.61 -5.07 1.09
CA LEU A 14 0.26 -6.24 0.28
C LEU A 14 0.46 -7.55 1.07
N ILE A 15 1.56 -7.70 1.81
CA ILE A 15 1.79 -8.87 2.67
C ILE A 15 0.69 -8.97 3.75
N LEU A 16 0.33 -7.86 4.39
CA LEU A 16 -0.73 -7.82 5.41
C LEU A 16 -2.13 -8.08 4.82
N HIS A 17 -2.35 -7.73 3.56
CA HIS A 17 -3.57 -8.05 2.83
C HIS A 17 -3.66 -9.55 2.55
N PHE A 18 -2.63 -10.15 1.95
CA PHE A 18 -2.63 -11.58 1.61
C PHE A 18 -2.65 -12.50 2.85
N THR A 19 -2.14 -12.05 3.99
CA THR A 19 -2.24 -12.79 5.27
C THR A 19 -3.62 -12.66 5.94
N GLY A 20 -4.54 -11.87 5.37
CA GLY A 20 -5.87 -11.61 5.91
C GLY A 20 -5.88 -10.75 7.17
N TYR A 21 -4.74 -10.17 7.55
CA TYR A 21 -4.63 -9.28 8.71
C TYR A 21 -5.43 -7.99 8.50
N LEU A 22 -5.34 -7.41 7.29
CA LEU A 22 -6.09 -6.20 6.94
C LEU A 22 -7.61 -6.41 7.01
N ALA A 23 -8.11 -7.56 6.55
CA ALA A 23 -9.52 -7.94 6.63
C ALA A 23 -10.00 -8.04 8.09
N ARG A 24 -9.19 -8.68 8.95
CA ARG A 24 -9.49 -8.82 10.39
C ARG A 24 -9.51 -7.50 11.15
N GLN A 25 -8.85 -6.47 10.64
CA GLN A 25 -8.80 -5.14 11.24
C GLN A 25 -9.74 -4.13 10.55
N ASN A 26 -10.55 -4.56 9.56
CA ASN A 26 -11.38 -3.66 8.76
C ASN A 26 -10.56 -2.59 8.00
N LEU A 27 -9.31 -2.89 7.67
CA LEU A 27 -8.35 -1.98 7.04
C LEU A 27 -8.08 -2.30 5.56
N GLU A 28 -8.89 -3.15 4.93
CA GLU A 28 -8.75 -3.48 3.49
C GLU A 28 -8.79 -2.25 2.59
N TRP A 29 -9.45 -1.17 3.04
CA TRP A 29 -9.50 0.10 2.33
C TRP A 29 -8.11 0.72 2.08
N LEU A 30 -7.09 0.38 2.89
CA LEU A 30 -5.70 0.81 2.65
C LEU A 30 -5.16 0.32 1.32
N VAL A 31 -5.60 -0.85 0.83
CA VAL A 31 -5.19 -1.37 -0.48
C VAL A 31 -5.73 -0.49 -1.60
N PHE A 32 -6.98 -0.04 -1.50
CA PHE A 32 -7.57 0.86 -2.49
C PHE A 32 -6.88 2.23 -2.51
N VAL A 33 -6.53 2.77 -1.33
CA VAL A 33 -5.79 4.04 -1.24
C VAL A 33 -4.37 3.91 -1.81
N LEU A 34 -3.67 2.81 -1.52
CA LEU A 34 -2.37 2.53 -2.14
C LEU A 34 -2.49 2.38 -3.65
N ALA A 35 -3.49 1.66 -4.15
CA ALA A 35 -3.72 1.49 -5.59
C ALA A 35 -3.98 2.84 -6.29
N LEU A 36 -4.76 3.72 -5.67
CA LEU A 36 -5.04 5.07 -6.20
C LEU A 36 -3.78 5.95 -6.21
N THR A 37 -2.98 5.86 -5.15
CA THR A 37 -1.79 6.71 -4.97
C THR A 37 -0.55 6.20 -5.70
N VAL A 38 -0.55 4.95 -6.17
CA VAL A 38 0.59 4.34 -6.86
C VAL A 38 0.94 5.11 -8.13
N PHE A 39 -0.07 5.52 -8.90
CA PHE A 39 0.13 6.25 -10.15
C PHE A 39 0.79 7.61 -9.90
N PRO A 40 0.24 8.52 -9.08
CA PRO A 40 0.90 9.78 -8.79
C PRO A 40 2.25 9.58 -8.09
N ALA A 41 2.42 8.54 -7.27
CA ALA A 41 3.72 8.22 -6.67
C ALA A 41 4.78 7.81 -7.70
N VAL A 42 4.40 7.18 -8.82
CA VAL A 42 5.36 6.86 -9.90
C VAL A 42 5.68 8.09 -10.75
N PHE A 43 4.73 9.01 -10.94
CA PHE A 43 4.95 10.19 -11.79
C PHE A 43 5.67 11.36 -11.10
N TYR A 44 5.50 11.53 -9.78
CA TYR A 44 5.90 12.76 -9.08
C TYR A 44 6.91 12.58 -7.93
N LEU A 45 7.29 11.35 -7.57
CA LEU A 45 8.15 11.02 -6.42
C LEU A 45 9.47 10.36 -6.84
#